data_AF-A0A6B2L4Q7-F1
#
_entry.id   AF-A0A6B2L4Q7-F1
#
_cell.length_a   1.000
_cell.length_b   1.000
_cell.length_c   1.000
_cell.angle_alpha   90.00
_cell.angle_beta   90.00
_cell.angle_gamma   90.00
#
_symmetry.space_group_name_H-M   'P 1'
#
loop_
_entity.id
_entity.type
_entity.pdbx_description
1 polymer ?
#
loop_
_entity_poly.entity_id
_entity_poly.type
_entity_poly.pdbx_seq_one_letter_code
_entity_poly.pdbx_strand_id
1 'polypeptide(L)'
;MFEMYQDLDQFIKLLIQQIQSSNSLYQEVKRTYDDLGSKVEVICETYLKTMRELQIVFIRLREIKVEDCFCENLQDIDHKTRTQTLFDWVPIEEVHKMQNEAYSELAAMQKLGSYLRKTGSKLEKEHENIANLSKFLYSNDYVISNLNQKSELHNVEWNELNYVLGEIIDTEEKIRKALNNPSSITPEITSKFQEKTKQLSLSVSQIPQKIKIPQTIYQEMEQWSKIHSPTFQKAHLIIELLHLFGLGCYKTSKTFKHYEIMYKEHHDGYKHLFEQLGRLTQFYDQFSTSYDNMLLEISRRKKFITTQQIMVERFQKELDNLYTEEMIQREKFEKNYGDFLPSNMCPALSEKLPYRRIYPEVFYSSLPQISKDDSNAHSIPLPLPLYTQMPSYIQNLSQSLPHQNNTPSLIPTRAQSLPREATKLQNS
;
A
#
# COMPACT_ATOMS: atom_id res chain seq x y z
N MET A 1 7.93 42.43 -36.74
CA MET A 1 7.24 41.17 -37.07
C MET A 1 8.18 39.98 -37.05
N PHE A 2 9.34 40.02 -37.71
CA PHE A 2 10.33 38.93 -37.67
C PHE A 2 10.76 38.56 -36.24
N GLU A 3 11.16 39.54 -35.42
CA GLU A 3 11.53 39.34 -34.00
C GLU A 3 10.40 38.68 -33.21
N MET A 4 9.15 39.13 -33.39
CA MET A 4 7.96 38.56 -32.75
C MET A 4 7.75 37.06 -33.05
N TYR A 5 8.20 36.56 -34.20
CA TYR A 5 8.09 35.13 -34.55
C TYR A 5 9.22 34.29 -33.95
N GLN A 6 10.45 34.81 -33.92
CA GLN A 6 11.55 34.16 -33.20
C GLN A 6 11.24 34.09 -31.69
N ASP A 7 10.68 35.17 -31.13
CA ASP A 7 10.20 35.21 -29.76
C ASP A 7 9.12 34.15 -29.51
N LEU A 8 8.26 33.87 -30.49
CA LEU A 8 7.21 32.86 -30.39
C LEU A 8 7.75 31.42 -30.40
N ASP A 9 8.64 31.08 -31.31
CA ASP A 9 9.25 29.74 -31.33
C ASP A 9 9.99 29.46 -30.02
N GLN A 10 10.76 30.44 -29.56
CA GLN A 10 11.45 30.36 -28.26
C GLN A 10 10.45 30.25 -27.10
N PHE A 11 9.37 31.03 -27.12
CA PHE A 11 8.32 30.97 -26.11
C PHE A 11 7.65 29.59 -26.04
N ILE A 12 7.34 28.97 -27.18
CA ILE A 12 6.70 27.64 -27.21
C ILE A 12 7.66 26.55 -26.75
N LYS A 13 8.94 26.63 -27.11
CA LYS A 13 9.99 25.73 -26.58
C LYS A 13 10.10 25.84 -25.06
N LEU A 14 10.11 27.05 -24.51
CA LEU A 14 10.12 27.28 -23.06
C LEU A 14 8.84 26.74 -22.39
N LEU A 15 7.68 26.90 -23.04
CA LEU A 15 6.41 26.37 -22.54
C LEU A 15 6.41 24.84 -22.50
N ILE A 16 6.91 24.18 -23.54
CA ILE A 16 7.07 22.71 -23.59
C ILE A 16 8.01 22.25 -22.47
N GLN A 17 9.14 22.93 -22.29
CA GLN A 17 10.09 22.62 -21.22
C GLN A 17 9.43 22.77 -19.83
N GLN A 18 8.62 23.82 -19.63
CA GLN A 18 7.89 24.04 -18.38
C GLN A 18 6.83 22.95 -18.12
N ILE A 19 6.14 22.49 -19.16
CA ILE A 19 5.20 21.36 -19.08
C ILE A 19 5.93 20.08 -18.68
N GLN A 20 7.07 19.79 -19.31
CA GLN A 20 7.90 18.62 -18.99
C GLN A 20 8.38 18.66 -17.54
N SER A 21 8.81 19.84 -17.07
CA SER A 21 9.26 20.07 -15.69
C SER A 21 8.12 19.88 -14.69
N SER A 22 6.93 20.39 -15.02
CA SER A 22 5.72 20.21 -14.21
C SER A 22 5.27 18.75 -14.15
N ASN A 23 5.39 18.01 -15.26
CA ASN A 23 5.11 16.57 -15.30
C ASN A 23 6.11 15.79 -14.44
N SER A 24 7.40 16.12 -14.49
CA SER A 24 8.42 15.52 -13.63
C SER A 24 8.10 15.72 -12.14
N LEU A 25 7.75 16.95 -11.75
CA LEU A 25 7.33 17.28 -10.39
C LEU A 25 6.10 16.49 -9.95
N TYR A 26 5.11 16.36 -10.83
CA TYR A 26 3.93 15.53 -10.57
C TYR A 26 4.30 14.06 -10.33
N GLN A 27 5.19 13.49 -11.16
CA GLN A 27 5.62 12.10 -10.99
C GLN A 27 6.34 11.88 -9.66
N GLU A 28 7.16 12.84 -9.22
CA GLU A 28 7.81 12.79 -7.90
C GLU A 28 6.78 12.79 -6.77
N VAL A 29 5.84 13.75 -6.80
CA VAL A 29 4.77 13.86 -5.80
C VAL A 29 3.88 12.61 -5.80
N LYS A 30 3.59 12.06 -6.98
CA LYS A 30 2.81 10.83 -7.15
C LYS A 30 3.52 9.62 -6.56
N ARG A 31 4.83 9.46 -6.78
CA ARG A 31 5.61 8.38 -6.15
C ARG A 31 5.56 8.44 -4.63
N THR A 32 5.68 9.62 -4.04
CA THR A 32 5.55 9.79 -2.58
C THR A 32 4.16 9.41 -2.09
N TYR A 33 3.12 9.80 -2.83
CA TYR A 33 1.74 9.41 -2.55
C TYR A 33 1.52 7.91 -2.63
N ASP A 34 1.98 7.25 -3.70
CA ASP A 34 1.79 5.82 -3.92
C ASP A 34 2.57 5.00 -2.87
N ASP A 35 3.80 5.40 -2.53
CA ASP A 35 4.59 4.78 -1.47
C ASP A 35 3.88 4.87 -0.12
N LEU A 36 3.43 6.07 0.27
CA LEU A 36 2.74 6.27 1.55
C LEU A 36 1.38 5.55 1.58
N GLY A 37 0.65 5.56 0.48
CA GLY A 37 -0.61 4.82 0.32
C GLY A 37 -0.43 3.32 0.52
N SER A 38 0.59 2.73 -0.13
CA SER A 38 0.90 1.30 0.00
C SER A 38 1.26 0.91 1.43
N LYS A 39 2.03 1.75 2.14
CA LYS A 39 2.38 1.53 3.54
C LYS A 39 1.14 1.50 4.43
N VAL A 40 0.23 2.48 4.28
CA VAL A 40 -1.04 2.53 5.03
C VAL A 40 -1.89 1.29 4.77
N GLU A 41 -1.95 0.81 3.53
CA GLU A 41 -2.70 -0.38 3.15
C GLU A 41 -2.15 -1.65 3.80
N VAL A 42 -0.83 -1.88 3.73
CA VAL A 42 -0.16 -3.04 4.36
C VAL A 42 -0.42 -3.11 5.86
N ILE A 43 -0.45 -1.96 6.54
CA ILE A 43 -0.74 -1.87 7.97
C ILE A 43 -2.18 -2.31 8.26
N CYS A 44 -3.13 -1.82 7.47
CA CYS A 44 -4.54 -2.19 7.63
C CYS A 44 -4.75 -3.68 7.40
N GLU A 45 -4.11 -4.26 6.37
CA GLU A 45 -4.17 -5.69 6.09
C GLU A 45 -3.56 -6.52 7.21
N THR A 46 -2.39 -6.11 7.72
CA THR A 46 -1.69 -6.79 8.81
C THR A 46 -2.55 -6.83 10.07
N TYR A 47 -3.17 -5.70 10.45
CA TYR A 47 -4.11 -5.65 11.57
C TYR A 47 -5.28 -6.60 11.38
N LEU A 48 -5.95 -6.54 10.24
CA LEU A 48 -7.12 -7.36 9.95
C LEU A 48 -6.77 -8.85 9.96
N LYS A 49 -5.53 -9.22 9.59
CA LYS A 49 -5.03 -10.57 9.68
C LYS A 49 -4.83 -10.99 11.14
N THR A 50 -4.07 -10.23 11.93
CA THR A 50 -3.80 -10.54 13.35
C THR A 50 -5.09 -10.63 14.17
N MET A 51 -6.04 -9.72 13.94
CA MET A 51 -7.33 -9.76 14.62
C MET A 51 -8.16 -10.99 14.26
N ARG A 52 -8.12 -11.42 12.99
CA ARG A 52 -8.79 -12.66 12.56
C ARG A 52 -8.16 -13.89 13.22
N GLU A 53 -6.84 -13.95 13.29
CA GLU A 53 -6.12 -15.06 13.95
C GLU A 53 -6.48 -15.13 15.44
N LEU A 54 -6.48 -13.99 16.14
CA LEU A 54 -6.89 -13.92 17.55
C LEU A 54 -8.34 -14.39 17.75
N GLN A 55 -9.26 -13.99 16.87
CA GLN A 55 -10.65 -14.43 16.92
C GLN A 55 -10.80 -15.93 16.72
N ILE A 56 -10.04 -16.52 15.79
CA ILE A 56 -10.03 -17.97 15.56
C ILE A 56 -9.59 -18.70 16.83
N VAL A 57 -8.52 -18.23 17.48
CA VAL A 57 -8.06 -18.80 18.76
C VAL A 57 -9.14 -18.68 19.83
N PHE A 58 -9.83 -17.54 19.93
CA PHE A 58 -10.91 -17.35 20.90
C PHE A 58 -12.12 -18.23 20.65
N ILE A 59 -12.48 -18.46 19.39
CA ILE A 59 -13.54 -19.41 19.04
C ILE A 59 -13.13 -20.81 19.50
N ARG A 60 -11.90 -21.25 19.19
CA ARG A 60 -11.38 -22.55 19.65
C ARG A 60 -11.39 -22.67 21.18
N LEU A 61 -10.97 -21.65 21.92
CA LEU A 61 -11.00 -21.66 23.38
C LEU A 61 -12.42 -21.78 23.96
N ARG A 62 -13.44 -21.27 23.26
CA ARG A 62 -14.86 -21.42 23.65
C ARG A 62 -15.42 -22.81 23.37
N GLU A 63 -14.83 -23.55 22.44
CA GLU A 63 -15.24 -24.91 22.11
C GLU A 63 -14.64 -25.95 23.06
N ILE A 64 -13.48 -25.64 23.67
CA ILE A 64 -12.80 -26.51 24.64
C ILE A 64 -13.50 -26.40 25.99
N LYS A 65 -14.23 -27.43 26.37
CA LYS A 65 -14.85 -27.56 27.70
C LYS A 65 -13.79 -27.90 28.74
N VAL A 66 -13.89 -27.28 29.91
CA VAL A 66 -13.00 -27.57 31.04
C VAL A 66 -13.63 -28.64 31.93
N GLU A 67 -12.81 -29.59 32.37
CA GLU A 67 -13.22 -30.64 33.32
C GLU A 67 -13.80 -30.04 34.61
N ASP A 68 -14.93 -30.59 35.07
CA ASP A 68 -15.69 -30.09 36.22
C ASP A 68 -14.84 -29.90 37.49
N CYS A 69 -13.83 -30.75 37.66
CA CYS A 69 -12.90 -30.72 38.79
C CYS A 69 -12.02 -29.46 38.88
N PHE A 70 -11.89 -28.66 37.83
CA PHE A 70 -11.18 -27.37 37.88
C PHE A 70 -12.10 -26.17 38.16
N CYS A 71 -13.42 -26.40 38.15
CA CYS A 71 -14.42 -25.33 38.27
C CYS A 71 -14.62 -24.85 39.72
N GLU A 72 -14.14 -25.60 40.72
CA GLU A 72 -14.43 -25.37 42.15
C GLU A 72 -13.83 -24.07 42.73
N ASN A 73 -12.83 -23.48 42.06
CA ASN A 73 -12.13 -22.28 42.55
C ASN A 73 -12.73 -20.96 42.02
N LEU A 74 -13.70 -21.01 41.09
CA LEU A 74 -14.37 -19.81 40.60
C LEU A 74 -15.47 -19.43 41.59
N GLN A 75 -15.23 -18.38 42.38
CA GLN A 75 -16.02 -17.99 43.55
C GLN A 75 -17.45 -17.48 43.25
N ASP A 76 -17.91 -17.47 41.99
CA ASP A 76 -19.22 -16.94 41.63
C ASP A 76 -20.30 -18.02 41.53
N ILE A 77 -21.31 -17.91 42.40
CA ILE A 77 -22.37 -18.89 42.68
C ILE A 77 -23.31 -19.08 41.47
N ASP A 78 -23.35 -18.11 40.55
CA ASP A 78 -24.24 -18.11 39.37
C ASP A 78 -23.71 -18.96 38.19
N HIS A 79 -22.49 -19.52 38.31
CA HIS A 79 -21.86 -20.31 37.25
C HIS A 79 -22.08 -21.82 37.33
N LYS A 80 -22.73 -22.35 38.37
CA LYS A 80 -22.86 -23.81 38.58
C LYS A 80 -23.65 -24.55 37.50
N THR A 81 -24.42 -23.86 36.66
CA THR A 81 -25.21 -24.48 35.58
C THR A 81 -24.63 -24.30 34.19
N ARG A 82 -23.57 -23.49 34.02
CA ARG A 82 -22.97 -23.22 32.70
C ARG A 82 -21.73 -24.09 32.51
N THR A 83 -21.64 -24.79 31.38
CA THR A 83 -20.41 -25.49 30.98
C THR A 83 -19.28 -24.48 30.84
N GLN A 84 -18.27 -24.57 31.71
CA GLN A 84 -17.09 -23.72 31.64
C GLN A 84 -16.20 -24.14 30.46
N THR A 85 -15.60 -23.15 29.82
CA THR A 85 -14.77 -23.29 28.63
C THR A 85 -13.44 -22.64 28.88
N LEU A 86 -12.38 -23.06 28.19
CA LEU A 86 -11.04 -22.52 28.43
C LEU A 86 -10.97 -20.99 28.21
N PHE A 87 -11.90 -20.44 27.42
CA PHE A 87 -12.09 -19.00 27.24
C PHE A 87 -12.47 -18.25 28.52
N ASP A 88 -13.13 -18.87 29.49
CA ASP A 88 -13.55 -18.22 30.75
C ASP A 88 -12.35 -17.81 31.64
N TRP A 89 -11.15 -18.35 31.37
CA TRP A 89 -9.89 -17.97 32.01
C TRP A 89 -9.12 -16.87 31.27
N VAL A 90 -9.65 -16.37 30.16
CA VAL A 90 -9.04 -15.26 29.41
C VAL A 90 -9.41 -13.93 30.09
N PRO A 91 -8.42 -13.08 30.46
CA PRO A 91 -8.67 -11.74 30.98
C PRO A 91 -9.23 -10.81 29.89
N ILE A 92 -10.52 -10.98 29.58
CA ILE A 92 -11.18 -10.38 28.42
C ILE A 92 -11.15 -8.85 28.44
N GLU A 93 -11.11 -8.25 29.64
CA GLU A 93 -11.00 -6.80 29.82
C GLU A 93 -9.66 -6.25 29.31
N GLU A 94 -8.55 -6.93 29.62
CA GLU A 94 -7.21 -6.54 29.17
C GLU A 94 -7.08 -6.72 27.66
N VAL A 95 -7.61 -7.83 27.13
CA VAL A 95 -7.63 -8.07 25.69
C VAL A 95 -8.45 -7.01 24.98
N HIS A 96 -9.65 -6.70 25.45
CA HIS A 96 -10.49 -5.67 24.85
C HIS A 96 -9.85 -4.30 24.92
N LYS A 97 -9.17 -3.96 26.02
CA LYS A 97 -8.40 -2.71 26.11
C LYS A 97 -7.35 -2.63 24.99
N MET A 98 -6.54 -3.68 24.82
CA MET A 98 -5.53 -3.73 23.75
C MET A 98 -6.14 -3.70 22.34
N GLN A 99 -7.26 -4.39 22.13
CA GLN A 99 -8.00 -4.36 20.86
C GLN A 99 -8.55 -2.96 20.55
N ASN A 100 -9.08 -2.26 21.56
CA ASN A 100 -9.62 -0.91 21.41
C ASN A 100 -8.52 0.12 21.12
N GLU A 101 -7.37 0.01 21.79
CA GLU A 101 -6.19 0.83 21.50
C GLU A 101 -5.71 0.59 20.06
N ALA A 102 -5.56 -0.67 19.65
CA ALA A 102 -5.16 -1.00 18.28
C ALA A 102 -6.20 -0.57 17.23
N TYR A 103 -7.49 -0.64 17.56
CA TYR A 103 -8.57 -0.15 16.70
C TYR A 103 -8.55 1.37 16.55
N SER A 104 -8.28 2.11 17.62
CA SER A 104 -8.14 3.57 17.58
C SER A 104 -6.98 3.99 16.67
N GLU A 105 -5.83 3.33 16.80
CA GLU A 105 -4.67 3.57 15.91
C GLU A 105 -4.98 3.22 14.44
N LEU A 106 -5.66 2.09 14.20
CA LEU A 106 -6.11 1.74 12.85
C LEU A 106 -7.07 2.79 12.29
N ALA A 107 -8.02 3.29 13.07
CA ALA A 107 -8.96 4.31 12.63
C ALA A 107 -8.22 5.60 12.23
N ALA A 108 -7.16 5.98 12.95
CA ALA A 108 -6.29 7.09 12.57
C ALA A 108 -5.59 6.82 11.21
N MET A 109 -5.07 5.62 11.00
CA MET A 109 -4.45 5.20 9.73
C MET A 109 -5.43 5.19 8.56
N GLN A 110 -6.64 4.67 8.75
CA GLN A 110 -7.69 4.67 7.73
C GLN A 110 -8.10 6.10 7.37
N LYS A 111 -8.22 6.97 8.37
CA LYS A 111 -8.47 8.40 8.17
C LYS A 111 -7.36 9.04 7.35
N LEU A 112 -6.09 8.75 7.64
CA LEU A 112 -4.94 9.19 6.86
C LEU A 112 -5.02 8.68 5.40
N GLY A 113 -5.33 7.40 5.20
CA GLY A 113 -5.54 6.81 3.88
C GLY A 113 -6.65 7.51 3.09
N SER A 114 -7.75 7.90 3.74
CA SER A 114 -8.84 8.65 3.11
C SER A 114 -8.40 10.05 2.67
N TYR A 115 -7.59 10.73 3.48
CA TYR A 115 -7.04 12.05 3.17
C TYR A 115 -6.01 12.00 2.03
N LEU A 116 -5.15 10.98 2.03
CA LEU A 116 -4.23 10.68 0.94
C LEU A 116 -5.00 10.50 -0.36
N ARG A 117 -5.97 9.59 -0.39
CA ARG A 117 -6.75 9.28 -1.61
C ARG A 117 -7.50 10.50 -2.13
N LYS A 118 -8.13 11.28 -1.25
CA LYS A 118 -8.84 12.51 -1.62
C LYS A 118 -7.87 13.51 -2.26
N THR A 119 -6.71 13.74 -1.65
CA THR A 119 -5.70 14.69 -2.14
C THR A 119 -5.06 14.21 -3.43
N GLY A 120 -4.69 12.93 -3.52
CA GLY A 120 -4.17 12.29 -4.73
C GLY A 120 -5.14 12.40 -5.90
N SER A 121 -6.43 12.09 -5.70
CA SER A 121 -7.45 12.20 -6.76
C SER A 121 -7.62 13.62 -7.30
N LYS A 122 -7.41 14.65 -6.45
CA LYS A 122 -7.43 16.05 -6.87
C LYS A 122 -6.20 16.36 -7.74
N LEU A 123 -5.03 15.92 -7.31
CA LEU A 123 -3.77 16.09 -8.05
C LEU A 123 -3.83 15.41 -9.43
N GLU A 124 -4.39 14.20 -9.51
CA GLU A 124 -4.56 13.47 -10.77
C GLU A 124 -5.47 14.19 -11.76
N LYS A 125 -6.59 14.76 -11.28
CA LYS A 125 -7.48 15.58 -12.13
C LYS A 125 -6.79 16.85 -12.63
N GLU A 126 -6.01 17.51 -11.78
CA GLU A 126 -5.23 18.69 -12.18
C GLU A 126 -4.15 18.33 -13.22
N HIS A 127 -3.50 17.18 -13.07
CA HIS A 127 -2.54 16.67 -14.04
C HIS A 127 -3.19 16.29 -15.38
N GLU A 128 -4.36 15.64 -15.35
CA GLU A 128 -5.11 15.27 -16.56
C GLU A 128 -5.49 16.53 -17.37
N ASN A 129 -5.91 17.61 -16.69
CA ASN A 129 -6.18 18.89 -17.34
C ASN A 129 -4.95 19.42 -18.09
N ILE A 130 -3.76 19.33 -17.50
CA ILE A 130 -2.51 19.77 -18.15
C ILE A 130 -2.10 18.86 -19.28
N ALA A 131 -2.27 17.54 -19.13
CA ALA A 131 -2.01 16.59 -20.19
C ALA A 131 -2.92 16.83 -21.40
N ASN A 132 -4.16 17.24 -21.19
CA ASN A 132 -5.08 17.61 -22.26
C ASN A 132 -4.67 18.93 -22.93
N LEU A 133 -4.17 19.91 -22.16
CA LEU A 133 -3.65 21.16 -22.70
C LEU A 133 -2.33 20.98 -23.45
N SER A 134 -1.45 20.09 -23.01
CA SER A 134 -0.18 19.82 -23.69
C SER A 134 -0.43 19.19 -25.07
N LYS A 135 -1.40 18.27 -25.20
CA LYS A 135 -1.84 17.72 -26.49
C LYS A 135 -2.27 18.80 -27.48
N PHE A 136 -2.93 19.86 -27.00
CA PHE A 136 -3.31 21.00 -27.83
C PHE A 136 -2.08 21.75 -28.36
N LEU A 137 -1.04 21.94 -27.54
CA LEU A 137 0.19 22.61 -27.96
C LEU A 137 0.99 21.78 -28.97
N TYR A 138 1.15 20.47 -28.73
CA TYR A 138 1.87 19.58 -29.67
C TYR A 138 1.18 19.48 -31.04
N SER A 139 -0.15 19.64 -31.08
CA SER A 139 -0.90 19.66 -32.35
C SER A 139 -0.63 20.90 -33.20
N ASN A 140 -0.03 21.95 -32.63
CA ASN A 140 0.28 23.22 -33.30
C ASN A 140 1.75 23.40 -33.66
N ASP A 141 2.63 22.44 -33.34
CA ASP A 141 4.08 22.55 -33.55
C ASP A 141 4.46 22.67 -35.04
N TYR A 142 3.70 21.99 -35.91
CA TYR A 142 3.81 22.10 -37.37
C TYR A 142 3.60 23.54 -37.87
N VAL A 143 2.75 24.30 -37.20
CA VAL A 143 2.39 25.66 -37.61
C VAL A 143 3.58 26.61 -37.39
N ILE A 144 4.32 26.43 -36.30
CA ILE A 144 5.48 27.27 -35.94
C ILE A 144 6.63 27.01 -36.92
N SER A 145 6.86 25.74 -37.29
CA SER A 145 7.90 25.38 -38.25
C SER A 145 7.65 26.02 -39.63
N ASN A 146 6.40 26.01 -40.12
CA ASN A 146 6.03 26.64 -41.39
C ASN A 146 6.21 28.17 -41.36
N LEU A 147 5.93 28.82 -40.22
CA LEU A 147 6.14 30.25 -40.06
C LEU A 147 7.60 30.67 -40.13
N ASN A 148 8.47 29.94 -39.44
CA ASN A 148 9.90 30.25 -39.44
C ASN A 148 10.44 30.20 -40.87
N GLN A 149 10.03 29.19 -41.65
CA GLN A 149 10.39 29.08 -43.07
C GLN A 149 9.88 30.28 -43.90
N LYS A 150 8.63 30.72 -43.72
CA LYS A 150 8.08 31.89 -44.43
C LYS A 150 8.75 33.21 -44.01
N SER A 151 9.12 33.31 -42.74
CA SER A 151 9.81 34.46 -42.16
C SER A 151 11.24 34.59 -42.70
N GLU A 152 11.96 33.47 -42.81
CA GLU A 152 13.28 33.40 -43.46
C GLU A 152 13.19 33.83 -44.93
N LEU A 153 12.20 33.31 -45.67
CA LEU A 153 11.97 33.70 -47.06
C LEU A 153 11.71 35.20 -47.20
N HIS A 154 10.87 35.80 -46.34
CA HIS A 154 10.62 37.24 -46.33
C HIS A 154 11.92 38.04 -46.14
N ASN A 155 12.78 37.62 -45.21
CA ASN A 155 14.05 38.31 -44.95
C ASN A 155 15.00 38.25 -46.15
N VAL A 156 15.08 37.10 -46.82
CA VAL A 156 15.88 36.95 -48.04
C VAL A 156 15.41 37.95 -49.10
N GLU A 157 14.10 37.97 -49.37
CA GLU A 157 13.50 38.85 -50.38
C GLU A 157 13.62 40.34 -50.01
N TRP A 158 13.47 40.69 -48.74
CA TRP A 158 13.62 42.06 -48.25
C TRP A 158 15.07 42.55 -48.35
N ASN A 159 16.04 41.68 -48.04
CA ASN A 159 17.46 41.99 -48.17
C ASN A 159 17.85 42.18 -49.64
N GLU A 160 17.30 41.37 -50.56
CA GLU A 160 17.48 41.59 -52.00
C GLU A 160 16.91 42.94 -52.46
N LEU A 161 15.73 43.32 -51.99
CA LEU A 161 15.12 44.60 -52.33
C LEU A 161 15.97 45.77 -51.81
N ASN A 162 16.43 45.70 -50.56
CA ASN A 162 17.31 46.71 -49.96
C ASN A 162 18.64 46.82 -50.72
N TYR A 163 19.19 45.71 -51.18
CA TYR A 163 20.39 45.71 -52.01
C TYR A 163 20.16 46.47 -53.33
N VAL A 164 19.05 46.20 -54.03
CA VAL A 164 18.69 46.90 -55.28
C VAL A 164 18.47 48.40 -55.04
N LEU A 165 17.80 48.77 -53.95
CA LEU A 165 17.60 50.17 -53.57
C LEU A 165 18.93 50.86 -53.21
N GLY A 166 19.82 50.16 -52.51
CA GLY A 166 21.17 50.65 -52.21
C GLY A 166 21.97 50.95 -53.48
N GLU A 167 21.94 50.03 -54.47
CA GLU A 167 22.56 50.28 -55.78
C GLU A 167 21.96 51.51 -56.49
N ILE A 168 20.64 51.70 -56.42
CA ILE A 168 19.97 52.88 -56.99
C ILE A 168 20.47 54.16 -56.33
N ILE A 169 20.47 54.21 -55.00
CA ILE A 169 20.92 55.39 -54.25
C ILE A 169 22.39 55.70 -54.56
N ASP A 170 23.26 54.69 -54.57
CA ASP A 170 24.68 54.83 -54.91
C ASP A 170 24.87 55.34 -56.35
N THR A 171 24.10 54.83 -57.32
CA THR A 171 24.15 55.32 -58.70
C THR A 171 23.69 56.76 -58.83
N GLU A 172 22.61 57.13 -58.14
CA GLU A 172 22.10 58.50 -58.12
C GLU A 172 23.12 59.46 -57.53
N GLU A 173 23.75 59.09 -56.41
CA GLU A 173 24.76 59.89 -55.75
C GLU A 173 26.01 60.07 -56.62
N LYS A 174 26.44 59.02 -57.32
CA LYS A 174 27.56 59.08 -58.28
C LYS A 174 27.25 59.99 -59.47
N ILE A 175 26.02 59.93 -60.01
CA ILE A 175 25.57 60.83 -61.08
C ILE A 175 25.54 62.28 -60.57
N ARG A 176 24.97 62.51 -59.37
CA ARG A 176 24.88 63.84 -58.75
C ARG A 176 26.26 64.45 -58.51
N LYS A 177 27.23 63.66 -58.01
CA LYS A 177 28.63 64.08 -57.82
C LYS A 177 29.31 64.43 -59.15
N ALA A 178 29.08 63.65 -60.21
CA ALA A 178 29.62 63.93 -61.54
C ALA A 178 29.03 65.21 -62.16
N LEU A 179 27.73 65.46 -61.99
CA LEU A 179 27.04 66.68 -62.44
C LEU A 179 27.55 67.94 -61.73
N ASN A 180 27.86 67.85 -60.45
CA ASN A 180 28.39 68.96 -59.66
C ASN A 180 29.87 69.29 -59.96
N ASN A 181 30.58 68.46 -60.74
CA ASN A 181 31.99 68.67 -61.06
C ASN A 181 32.29 68.41 -62.55
N PRO A 182 31.79 69.29 -63.45
CA PRO A 182 31.68 69.04 -64.89
C PRO A 182 33.03 68.84 -65.61
N SER A 183 34.13 69.33 -65.02
CA SER A 183 35.51 69.15 -65.50
C SER A 183 35.97 67.69 -65.52
N SER A 184 35.21 66.80 -64.87
CA SER A 184 35.55 65.38 -64.65
C SER A 184 34.80 64.45 -65.59
N ILE A 185 33.90 64.99 -66.44
CA ILE A 185 33.03 64.21 -67.32
C ILE A 185 33.80 63.85 -68.59
N THR A 186 34.35 62.64 -68.64
CA THR A 186 34.93 62.09 -69.87
C THR A 186 33.86 61.31 -70.66
N PRO A 187 34.06 61.13 -71.98
CA PRO A 187 33.18 60.28 -72.80
C PRO A 187 33.08 58.84 -72.25
N GLU A 188 34.15 58.33 -71.63
CA GLU A 188 34.19 57.01 -71.00
C GLU A 188 33.28 56.92 -69.76
N ILE A 189 33.29 57.97 -68.92
CA ILE A 189 32.41 58.08 -67.75
C ILE A 189 30.95 58.20 -68.20
N THR A 190 30.69 58.94 -69.28
CA THR A 190 29.35 59.10 -69.86
C THR A 190 28.81 57.76 -70.39
N SER A 191 29.65 56.96 -71.06
CA SER A 191 29.30 55.62 -71.51
C SER A 191 29.01 54.67 -70.34
N LYS A 192 29.86 54.66 -69.30
CA LYS A 192 29.63 53.89 -68.07
C LYS A 192 28.35 54.30 -67.35
N PHE A 193 28.02 55.59 -67.33
CA PHE A 193 26.75 56.06 -66.80
C PHE A 193 25.58 55.60 -67.65
N GLN A 194 25.64 55.70 -68.98
CA GLN A 194 24.57 55.22 -69.85
C GLN A 194 24.34 53.71 -69.72
N GLU A 195 25.40 52.91 -69.61
CA GLU A 195 25.31 51.47 -69.38
C GLU A 195 24.72 51.16 -67.99
N LYS A 196 25.21 51.83 -66.94
CA LYS A 196 24.68 51.66 -65.58
C LYS A 196 23.24 52.16 -65.47
N THR A 197 22.84 53.22 -66.18
CA THR A 197 21.45 53.70 -66.28
C THR A 197 20.55 52.71 -67.02
N LYS A 198 21.05 52.02 -68.07
CA LYS A 198 20.30 50.94 -68.73
C LYS A 198 20.10 49.75 -67.78
N GLN A 199 21.15 49.33 -67.08
CA GLN A 199 21.06 48.28 -66.06
C GLN A 199 20.11 48.70 -64.92
N LEU A 200 20.16 49.96 -64.50
CA LEU A 200 19.27 50.52 -63.49
C LEU A 200 17.82 50.53 -63.96
N SER A 201 17.55 50.90 -65.21
CA SER A 201 16.19 50.87 -65.77
C SER A 201 15.62 49.45 -65.79
N LEU A 202 16.47 48.45 -66.04
CA LEU A 202 16.11 47.04 -65.96
C LEU A 202 15.80 46.65 -64.51
N SER A 203 16.69 46.96 -63.56
CA SER A 203 16.49 46.69 -62.13
C SER A 203 15.26 47.39 -61.57
N VAL A 204 15.01 48.64 -61.96
CA VAL A 204 13.83 49.44 -61.56
C VAL A 204 12.55 48.84 -62.14
N SER A 205 12.58 48.32 -63.38
CA SER A 205 11.42 47.63 -63.96
C SER A 205 11.08 46.31 -63.25
N GLN A 206 12.06 45.70 -62.55
CA GLN A 206 11.87 44.50 -61.73
C GLN A 206 11.40 44.82 -60.31
N ILE A 207 11.56 46.05 -59.81
CA ILE A 207 11.13 46.45 -58.45
C ILE A 207 9.65 46.11 -58.18
N PRO A 208 8.67 46.40 -59.06
CA PRO A 208 7.28 46.03 -58.81
C PRO A 208 7.08 44.52 -58.63
N GLN A 209 7.82 43.70 -59.38
CA GLN A 209 7.79 42.25 -59.23
C GLN A 209 8.46 41.80 -57.93
N LYS A 210 9.61 42.39 -57.59
CA LYS A 210 10.33 42.11 -56.34
C LYS A 210 9.58 42.60 -55.09
N ILE A 211 8.79 43.67 -55.17
CA ILE A 211 7.93 44.16 -54.08
C ILE A 211 6.70 43.27 -53.88
N LYS A 212 6.19 42.67 -54.96
CA LYS A 212 5.00 41.81 -54.92
C LYS A 212 5.18 40.61 -53.99
N ILE A 213 6.39 40.03 -53.93
CA ILE A 213 6.69 38.88 -53.08
C ILE A 213 6.61 39.25 -51.59
N PRO A 214 7.35 40.24 -51.04
CA PRO A 214 7.19 40.72 -49.67
C PRO A 214 5.76 41.17 -49.34
N GLN A 215 5.05 41.82 -50.27
CA GLN A 215 3.65 42.20 -50.05
C GLN A 215 2.73 40.98 -49.88
N THR A 216 2.92 39.96 -50.72
CA THR A 216 2.16 38.70 -50.62
C THR A 216 2.47 38.00 -49.31
N ILE A 217 3.75 37.90 -48.94
CA ILE A 217 4.17 37.29 -47.67
C ILE A 217 3.61 38.09 -46.48
N TYR A 218 3.61 39.43 -46.54
CA TYR A 218 3.02 40.28 -45.51
C TYR A 218 1.51 40.03 -45.33
N GLN A 219 0.76 39.94 -46.43
CA GLN A 219 -0.68 39.65 -46.38
C GLN A 219 -0.96 38.26 -45.81
N GLU A 220 -0.17 37.26 -46.21
CA GLU A 220 -0.25 35.91 -45.63
C GLU A 220 0.08 35.92 -44.14
N MET A 221 1.10 36.69 -43.72
CA MET A 221 1.46 36.87 -42.31
C MET A 221 0.35 37.55 -41.51
N GLU A 222 -0.33 38.56 -42.07
CA GLU A 222 -1.44 39.24 -41.40
C GLU A 222 -2.64 38.30 -41.23
N GLN A 223 -3.00 37.56 -42.28
CA GLN A 223 -4.04 36.52 -42.21
C GLN A 223 -3.67 35.45 -41.20
N TRP A 224 -2.41 35.01 -41.21
CA TRP A 224 -1.90 34.03 -40.26
C TRP A 224 -2.02 34.55 -38.83
N SER A 225 -1.59 35.80 -38.57
CA SER A 225 -1.69 36.43 -37.26
C SER A 225 -3.14 36.44 -36.74
N LYS A 226 -4.10 36.77 -37.62
CA LYS A 226 -5.53 36.72 -37.29
C LYS A 226 -6.01 35.30 -36.96
N ILE A 227 -5.62 34.31 -37.76
CA ILE A 227 -6.01 32.90 -37.56
C ILE A 227 -5.44 32.36 -36.23
N HIS A 228 -4.23 32.76 -35.86
CA HIS A 228 -3.50 32.17 -34.75
C HIS A 228 -3.54 33.00 -33.47
N SER A 229 -4.01 34.25 -33.51
CA SER A 229 -4.27 35.09 -32.31
C SER A 229 -4.99 34.32 -31.17
N PRO A 230 -6.05 33.52 -31.44
CA PRO A 230 -6.69 32.70 -30.40
C PRO A 230 -5.76 31.62 -29.80
N THR A 231 -4.82 31.08 -30.57
CA THR A 231 -3.82 30.13 -30.09
C THR A 231 -2.86 30.78 -29.09
N PHE A 232 -2.46 32.04 -29.32
CA PHE A 232 -1.65 32.79 -28.36
C PHE A 232 -2.40 33.06 -27.05
N GLN A 233 -3.67 33.47 -27.15
CA GLN A 233 -4.51 33.66 -25.97
C GLN A 233 -4.64 32.36 -25.16
N LYS A 234 -4.82 31.22 -25.85
CA LYS A 234 -4.82 29.90 -25.21
C LYS A 234 -3.45 29.56 -24.60
N ALA A 235 -2.35 29.86 -25.26
CA ALA A 235 -1.01 29.62 -24.71
C ALA A 235 -0.76 30.43 -23.43
N HIS A 236 -1.22 31.69 -23.38
CA HIS A 236 -1.18 32.50 -22.17
C HIS A 236 -1.98 31.86 -21.03
N LEU A 237 -3.21 31.41 -21.31
CA LEU A 237 -4.03 30.67 -20.33
C LEU A 237 -3.33 29.39 -19.86
N ILE A 238 -2.62 28.68 -20.75
CA ILE A 238 -1.85 27.49 -20.37
C ILE A 238 -0.73 27.85 -19.40
N ILE A 239 -0.03 28.98 -19.59
CA ILE A 239 1.00 29.43 -18.65
C ILE A 239 0.42 29.71 -17.26
N GLU A 240 -0.70 30.43 -17.20
CA GLU A 240 -1.39 30.70 -15.93
C GLU A 240 -1.80 29.39 -15.24
N LEU A 241 -2.36 28.45 -15.99
CA LEU A 241 -2.75 27.13 -15.48
C LEU A 241 -1.55 26.30 -15.02
N LEU A 242 -0.43 26.32 -15.75
CA LEU A 242 0.81 25.65 -15.35
C LEU A 242 1.40 26.26 -14.07
N HIS A 243 1.34 27.58 -13.94
CA HIS A 243 1.76 28.26 -12.72
C HIS A 243 0.89 27.84 -11.53
N LEU A 244 -0.44 27.88 -11.68
CA LEU A 244 -1.38 27.44 -10.67
C LEU A 244 -1.19 25.98 -10.30
N PHE A 245 -0.91 25.12 -11.28
CA PHE A 245 -0.58 23.72 -11.04
C PHE A 245 0.72 23.53 -10.29
N GLY A 246 1.79 24.23 -10.66
CA GLY A 246 3.06 24.17 -9.93
C GLY A 246 2.87 24.54 -8.45
N LEU A 247 2.07 25.58 -8.17
CA LEU A 247 1.66 25.94 -6.81
C LEU A 247 0.81 24.83 -6.15
N GLY A 248 -0.09 24.20 -6.90
CA GLY A 248 -0.91 23.05 -6.47
C GLY A 248 -0.05 21.85 -6.07
N CYS A 249 0.90 21.45 -6.91
CA CYS A 249 1.89 20.40 -6.64
C CYS A 249 2.73 20.71 -5.41
N TYR A 250 3.22 21.96 -5.27
CA TYR A 250 3.99 22.37 -4.10
C TYR A 250 3.18 22.30 -2.80
N LYS A 251 1.94 22.79 -2.81
CA LYS A 251 1.02 22.69 -1.67
C LYS A 251 0.73 21.23 -1.33
N THR A 252 0.43 20.41 -2.34
CA THR A 252 0.15 18.97 -2.19
C THR A 252 1.37 18.23 -1.64
N SER A 253 2.57 18.53 -2.13
CA SER A 253 3.83 17.98 -1.61
C SER A 253 4.01 18.30 -0.13
N LYS A 254 3.76 19.55 0.29
CA LYS A 254 3.78 19.92 1.72
C LYS A 254 2.76 19.14 2.54
N THR A 255 1.55 18.98 2.01
CA THR A 255 0.49 18.18 2.66
C THR A 255 0.91 16.72 2.81
N PHE A 256 1.53 16.12 1.79
CA PHE A 256 2.05 14.75 1.87
C PHE A 256 3.21 14.61 2.85
N LYS A 257 4.11 15.60 2.95
CA LYS A 257 5.13 15.61 4.01
C LYS A 257 4.51 15.63 5.40
N HIS A 258 3.42 16.39 5.59
CA HIS A 258 2.69 16.38 6.85
C HIS A 258 2.05 15.00 7.12
N TYR A 259 1.47 14.36 6.11
CA TYR A 259 0.94 13.00 6.23
C TYR A 259 2.03 11.97 6.53
N GLU A 260 3.24 12.13 6.00
CA GLU A 260 4.39 11.28 6.32
C GLU A 260 4.81 11.43 7.79
N ILE A 261 4.76 12.65 8.34
CA ILE A 261 5.02 12.89 9.77
C ILE A 261 3.95 12.20 10.61
N MET A 262 2.66 12.42 10.31
CA MET A 262 1.56 11.73 11.00
C MET A 262 1.70 10.21 10.93
N TYR A 263 2.06 9.68 9.76
CA TYR A 263 2.33 8.27 9.58
C TYR A 263 3.43 7.78 10.54
N LYS A 264 4.56 8.49 10.63
CA LYS A 264 5.68 8.14 11.51
C LYS A 264 5.31 8.21 12.99
N GLU A 265 4.56 9.23 13.40
CA GLU A 265 4.08 9.40 14.78
C GLU A 265 3.25 8.20 15.25
N HIS A 266 2.38 7.70 14.39
CA HIS A 266 1.55 6.54 14.68
C HIS A 266 2.23 5.20 14.35
N HIS A 267 3.33 5.19 13.57
CA HIS A 267 4.03 4.00 13.09
C HIS A 267 4.47 3.08 14.22
N ASP A 268 5.19 3.67 15.18
CA ASP A 268 5.75 2.93 16.29
C ASP A 268 4.66 2.43 17.24
N GLY A 269 3.59 3.23 17.42
CA GLY A 269 2.44 2.91 18.24
C GLY A 269 1.71 1.65 17.76
N TYR A 270 1.25 1.63 16.51
CA TYR A 270 0.53 0.46 16.00
C TYR A 270 1.48 -0.74 15.88
N LYS A 271 2.75 -0.54 15.49
CA LYS A 271 3.70 -1.65 15.31
C LYS A 271 3.85 -2.42 16.62
N HIS A 272 4.06 -1.68 17.72
CA HIS A 272 4.15 -2.29 19.03
C HIS A 272 2.86 -3.02 19.43
N LEU A 273 1.69 -2.39 19.22
CA LEU A 273 0.40 -3.00 19.54
C LEU A 273 0.13 -4.27 18.73
N PHE A 274 0.50 -4.30 17.46
CA PHE A 274 0.29 -5.46 16.59
C PHE A 274 1.22 -6.60 16.95
N GLU A 275 2.47 -6.30 17.31
CA GLU A 275 3.39 -7.29 17.87
C GLU A 275 2.86 -7.88 19.19
N GLN A 276 2.28 -7.05 20.06
CA GLN A 276 1.65 -7.52 21.30
C GLN A 276 0.44 -8.42 21.02
N LEU A 277 -0.48 -8.00 20.14
CA LEU A 277 -1.64 -8.83 19.74
C LEU A 277 -1.21 -10.14 19.07
N GLY A 278 -0.14 -10.12 18.26
CA GLY A 278 0.44 -11.31 17.67
C GLY A 278 1.00 -12.27 18.73
N ARG A 279 1.76 -11.76 19.70
CA ARG A 279 2.25 -12.55 20.84
C ARG A 279 1.12 -13.11 21.69
N LEU A 280 0.07 -12.32 21.90
CA LEU A 280 -1.12 -12.73 22.64
C LEU A 280 -1.86 -13.88 21.93
N THR A 281 -1.96 -13.79 20.61
CA THR A 281 -2.53 -14.86 19.77
C THR A 281 -1.74 -16.15 19.92
N GLN A 282 -0.41 -16.08 19.82
CA GLN A 282 0.47 -17.23 20.01
C GLN A 282 0.37 -17.80 21.44
N PHE A 283 0.31 -16.93 22.45
CA PHE A 283 0.17 -17.32 23.84
C PHE A 283 -1.12 -18.12 24.06
N TYR A 284 -2.26 -17.66 23.55
CA TYR A 284 -3.52 -18.37 23.73
C TYR A 284 -3.65 -19.65 22.91
N ASP A 285 -2.97 -19.73 21.76
CA ASP A 285 -2.85 -21.00 21.03
C ASP A 285 -2.04 -22.02 21.86
N GLN A 286 -0.90 -21.60 22.43
CA GLN A 286 -0.10 -22.41 23.34
C GLN A 286 -0.83 -22.75 24.64
N PHE A 287 -1.70 -21.88 25.14
CA PHE A 287 -2.51 -22.12 26.32
C PHE A 287 -3.44 -23.33 26.13
N SER A 288 -4.11 -23.43 24.98
CA SER A 288 -4.95 -24.60 24.65
C SER A 288 -4.14 -25.90 24.62
N THR A 289 -2.97 -25.88 23.96
CA THR A 289 -2.07 -27.05 23.89
C THR A 289 -1.53 -27.43 25.27
N SER A 290 -1.25 -26.44 26.12
CA SER A 290 -0.75 -26.67 27.48
C SER A 290 -1.83 -27.27 28.38
N TYR A 291 -3.10 -26.88 28.18
CA TYR A 291 -4.24 -27.47 28.88
C TYR A 291 -4.37 -28.96 28.56
N ASP A 292 -4.31 -29.35 27.28
CA ASP A 292 -4.35 -30.77 26.88
C ASP A 292 -3.21 -31.58 27.50
N ASN A 293 -1.99 -31.04 27.48
CA ASN A 293 -0.83 -31.69 28.11
C ASN A 293 -0.96 -31.79 29.64
N MET A 294 -1.59 -30.81 30.29
CA MET A 294 -1.88 -30.87 31.72
C MET A 294 -2.84 -32.03 32.04
N LEU A 295 -3.87 -32.25 31.22
CA LEU A 295 -4.79 -33.38 31.40
C LEU A 295 -4.05 -34.72 31.28
N LEU A 296 -3.20 -34.88 30.25
CA LEU A 296 -2.37 -36.07 30.07
C LEU A 296 -1.44 -36.33 31.26
N GLU A 297 -0.81 -35.28 31.79
CA GLU A 297 0.06 -35.38 32.96
C GLU A 297 -0.70 -35.79 34.22
N ILE A 298 -1.93 -35.28 34.40
CA ILE A 298 -2.81 -35.71 35.52
C ILE A 298 -3.16 -37.18 35.41
N SER A 299 -3.55 -37.67 34.22
CA SER A 299 -3.80 -39.10 33.98
C SER A 299 -2.54 -39.94 34.27
N ARG A 300 -1.37 -39.48 33.82
CA ARG A 300 -0.09 -40.17 34.07
C ARG A 300 0.19 -40.28 35.57
N ARG A 301 0.03 -39.19 36.31
CA ARG A 301 0.25 -39.18 37.77
C ARG A 301 -0.73 -40.08 38.51
N LYS A 302 -2.01 -40.14 38.09
CA LYS A 302 -2.99 -41.09 38.63
C LYS A 302 -2.56 -42.53 38.43
N LYS A 303 -2.16 -42.92 37.21
CA LYS A 303 -1.68 -44.27 36.89
C LYS A 303 -0.46 -44.65 37.74
N PHE A 304 0.44 -43.69 37.96
CA PHE A 304 1.59 -43.89 38.82
C PHE A 304 1.20 -44.13 40.29
N ILE A 305 0.29 -43.32 40.84
CA ILE A 305 -0.24 -43.50 42.20
C ILE A 305 -0.92 -44.87 42.34
N THR A 306 -1.76 -45.27 41.39
CA THR A 306 -2.41 -46.58 41.40
C THR A 306 -1.36 -47.70 41.36
N THR A 307 -0.30 -47.56 40.56
CA THR A 307 0.79 -48.54 40.51
C THR A 307 1.53 -48.64 41.86
N GLN A 308 1.77 -47.52 42.53
CA GLN A 308 2.37 -47.50 43.86
C GLN A 308 1.45 -48.17 44.90
N GLN A 309 0.14 -47.90 44.85
CA GLN A 309 -0.85 -48.52 45.73
C GLN A 309 -0.88 -50.04 45.55
N ILE A 310 -0.93 -50.53 44.31
CA ILE A 310 -0.87 -51.98 44.01
C ILE A 310 0.41 -52.61 44.57
N MET A 311 1.55 -51.92 44.47
CA MET A 311 2.82 -52.41 45.02
C MET A 311 2.80 -52.48 46.55
N VAL A 312 2.26 -51.46 47.21
CA VAL A 312 2.09 -51.43 48.67
C VAL A 312 1.16 -52.55 49.13
N GLU A 313 0.01 -52.73 48.47
CA GLU A 313 -0.94 -53.81 48.77
C GLU A 313 -0.31 -55.20 48.58
N ARG A 314 0.48 -55.38 47.52
CA ARG A 314 1.22 -56.62 47.28
C ARG A 314 2.20 -56.90 48.41
N PHE A 315 3.02 -55.93 48.79
CA PHE A 315 4.00 -56.12 49.87
C PHE A 315 3.33 -56.31 51.24
N GLN A 316 2.21 -55.64 51.50
CA GLN A 316 1.44 -55.87 52.72
C GLN A 316 0.90 -57.31 52.76
N LYS A 317 0.37 -57.80 51.64
CA LYS A 317 -0.10 -59.19 51.52
C LYS A 317 1.04 -60.21 51.71
N GLU A 318 2.22 -59.94 51.18
CA GLU A 318 3.40 -60.78 51.41
C GLU A 318 3.81 -60.80 52.89
N LEU A 319 3.80 -59.66 53.58
CA LEU A 319 4.06 -59.59 55.02
C LEU A 319 3.00 -60.34 55.85
N ASP A 320 1.72 -60.21 55.49
CA ASP A 320 0.62 -60.91 56.16
C ASP A 320 0.73 -62.43 55.99
N ASN A 321 1.15 -62.90 54.80
CA ASN A 321 1.39 -64.32 54.54
C ASN A 321 2.55 -64.86 55.39
N LEU A 322 3.69 -64.15 55.43
CA LEU A 322 4.85 -64.53 56.26
C LEU A 322 4.50 -64.57 57.75
N TYR A 323 3.72 -63.60 58.22
CA TYR A 323 3.23 -63.58 59.60
C TYR A 323 2.35 -64.79 59.92
N THR A 324 1.43 -65.13 59.01
CA THR A 324 0.53 -66.29 59.16
C THR A 324 1.30 -67.60 59.15
N GLU A 325 2.29 -67.74 58.27
CA GLU A 325 3.15 -68.93 58.20
C GLU A 325 3.93 -69.13 59.51
N GLU A 326 4.59 -68.10 60.02
CA GLU A 326 5.32 -68.15 61.30
C GLU A 326 4.38 -68.46 62.48
N MET A 327 3.17 -67.89 62.51
CA MET A 327 2.15 -68.24 63.51
C MET A 327 1.78 -69.73 63.48
N ILE A 328 1.56 -70.28 62.28
CA ILE A 328 1.28 -71.72 62.10
C ILE A 328 2.47 -72.57 62.56
N GLN A 329 3.70 -72.16 62.27
CA GLN A 329 4.90 -72.89 62.72
C GLN A 329 5.06 -72.85 64.24
N ARG A 330 4.80 -71.70 64.88
CA ARG A 330 4.80 -71.56 66.34
C ARG A 330 3.74 -72.42 67.00
N GLU A 331 2.51 -72.42 66.48
CA GLU A 331 1.42 -73.26 66.99
C GLU A 331 1.77 -74.75 66.87
N LYS A 332 2.34 -75.18 65.72
CA LYS A 332 2.82 -76.55 65.54
C LYS A 332 3.93 -76.90 66.52
N PHE A 333 4.88 -76.00 66.74
CA PHE A 333 5.99 -76.19 67.68
C PHE A 333 5.46 -76.33 69.11
N GLU A 334 4.61 -75.40 69.55
CA GLU A 334 3.98 -75.40 70.87
C GLU A 334 3.16 -76.67 71.09
N LYS A 335 2.35 -77.09 70.10
CA LYS A 335 1.57 -78.33 70.18
C LYS A 335 2.43 -79.59 70.33
N ASN A 336 3.60 -79.63 69.67
CA ASN A 336 4.45 -80.82 69.65
C ASN A 336 5.43 -80.88 70.83
N TYR A 337 5.90 -79.73 71.31
CA TYR A 337 7.01 -79.65 72.27
C TYR A 337 6.70 -78.81 73.52
N GLY A 338 5.62 -78.03 73.51
CA GLY A 338 5.30 -77.07 74.57
C GLY A 338 5.12 -77.70 75.94
N ASP A 339 4.45 -78.86 76.03
CA ASP A 339 4.21 -79.58 77.29
C ASP A 339 5.51 -80.06 77.97
N PHE A 340 6.60 -80.20 77.21
CA PHE A 340 7.89 -80.68 77.69
C PHE A 340 8.87 -79.54 78.00
N LEU A 341 8.52 -78.29 77.69
CA LEU A 341 9.38 -77.13 77.86
C LEU A 341 8.87 -76.24 79.00
N PRO A 342 9.65 -76.04 80.07
CA PRO A 342 9.25 -75.11 81.12
C PRO A 342 9.26 -73.68 80.57
N SER A 343 8.22 -72.92 80.89
CA SER A 343 7.95 -71.59 80.32
C SER A 343 9.05 -70.55 80.54
N ASN A 344 9.95 -70.77 81.50
CA ASN A 344 11.08 -69.90 81.80
C ASN A 344 12.36 -70.20 80.99
N MET A 345 12.40 -71.27 80.20
CA MET A 345 13.60 -71.67 79.47
C MET A 345 13.94 -70.72 78.32
N CYS A 346 12.93 -70.21 77.62
CA CYS A 346 13.08 -69.23 76.54
C CYS A 346 11.86 -68.30 76.50
N PRO A 347 11.90 -67.15 77.20
CA PRO A 347 10.78 -66.20 77.24
C PRO A 347 10.32 -65.73 75.86
N ALA A 348 11.24 -65.68 74.88
CA ALA A 348 10.97 -65.28 73.50
C ALA A 348 9.96 -66.19 72.77
N LEU A 349 9.78 -67.44 73.21
CA LEU A 349 8.75 -68.34 72.66
C LEU A 349 7.33 -67.87 73.01
N SER A 350 7.18 -67.18 74.14
CA SER A 350 5.90 -66.63 74.61
C SER A 350 5.67 -65.17 74.18
N GLU A 351 6.68 -64.52 73.59
CA GLU A 351 6.55 -63.15 73.08
C GLU A 351 5.65 -63.10 71.85
N LYS A 352 4.81 -62.05 71.78
CA LYS A 352 3.94 -61.81 70.62
C LYS A 352 4.79 -61.55 69.38
N LEU A 353 4.44 -62.21 68.28
CA LEU A 353 5.12 -62.02 67.01
C LEU A 353 4.92 -60.58 66.51
N PRO A 354 6.00 -59.89 66.05
CA PRO A 354 5.87 -58.54 65.54
C PRO A 354 5.10 -58.53 64.22
N TYR A 355 3.95 -57.86 64.21
CA TYR A 355 3.18 -57.60 63.00
C TYR A 355 3.66 -56.30 62.34
N ARG A 356 4.07 -56.37 61.08
CA ARG A 356 4.54 -55.20 60.31
C ARG A 356 3.45 -54.73 59.35
N ARG A 357 3.22 -53.43 59.31
CA ARG A 357 2.28 -52.80 58.38
C ARG A 357 2.96 -51.67 57.63
N ILE A 358 2.70 -51.60 56.33
CA ILE A 358 3.18 -50.55 55.44
C ILE A 358 2.13 -49.45 55.44
N TYR A 359 2.53 -48.25 55.83
CA TYR A 359 1.69 -47.07 55.75
C TYR A 359 2.31 -46.08 54.76
N PRO A 360 1.53 -45.50 53.85
CA PRO A 360 2.01 -44.37 53.07
C PRO A 360 2.26 -43.20 54.03
N GLU A 361 3.45 -42.64 53.97
CA GLU A 361 3.78 -41.39 54.66
C GLU A 361 3.02 -40.27 53.93
N VAL A 362 1.85 -39.93 54.47
CA VAL A 362 0.90 -38.87 54.09
C VAL A 362 1.09 -38.30 52.67
N PHE A 363 0.38 -38.86 51.69
CA PHE A 363 0.30 -38.31 50.34
C PHE A 363 -0.88 -37.34 50.21
N TYR A 364 -0.62 -36.03 50.28
CA TYR A 364 -1.58 -35.01 49.84
C TYR A 364 -1.47 -34.80 48.32
N SER A 365 -1.75 -35.82 47.51
CA SER A 365 -2.01 -35.60 46.10
C SER A 365 -3.51 -35.71 45.86
N SER A 366 -4.25 -34.65 46.18
CA SER A 366 -5.63 -34.49 45.73
C SER A 366 -5.60 -34.15 44.23
N LEU A 367 -5.22 -35.14 43.41
CA LEU A 367 -5.30 -35.00 41.96
C LEU A 367 -6.78 -34.90 41.57
N PRO A 368 -7.14 -33.93 40.73
CA PRO A 368 -8.53 -33.70 40.37
C PRO A 368 -9.12 -34.89 39.58
N GLN A 369 -10.42 -35.13 39.73
CA GLN A 369 -11.12 -36.20 39.02
C GLN A 369 -11.50 -35.78 37.60
N ILE A 370 -10.66 -36.12 36.62
CA ILE A 370 -10.94 -35.94 35.19
C ILE A 370 -11.96 -36.98 34.69
N SER A 371 -12.89 -36.54 33.85
CA SER A 371 -13.97 -37.35 33.28
C SER A 371 -13.46 -38.19 32.09
N LYS A 372 -12.97 -39.39 32.42
CA LYS A 372 -12.57 -40.49 31.53
C LYS A 372 -11.17 -40.42 30.89
N ASP A 373 -10.48 -41.55 30.99
CA ASP A 373 -9.26 -41.91 30.27
C ASP A 373 -9.57 -42.20 28.78
N ASP A 374 -9.85 -41.16 27.98
CA ASP A 374 -9.86 -41.29 26.51
C ASP A 374 -8.42 -41.35 25.95
N SER A 375 -7.61 -42.24 26.52
CA SER A 375 -6.25 -42.57 26.05
C SER A 375 -6.20 -43.18 24.63
N ASN A 376 -7.31 -43.14 23.88
CA ASN A 376 -7.43 -43.65 22.51
C ASN A 376 -8.06 -42.67 21.51
N ALA A 377 -8.26 -41.39 21.84
CA ALA A 377 -9.00 -40.48 20.97
C ALA A 377 -8.20 -39.21 20.61
N HIS A 378 -7.95 -39.06 19.29
CA HIS A 378 -7.84 -37.82 18.51
C HIS A 378 -6.48 -37.45 17.90
N SER A 379 -6.22 -38.05 16.73
CA SER A 379 -5.79 -37.25 15.58
C SER A 379 -6.95 -36.33 15.20
N ILE A 380 -6.89 -35.06 15.56
CA ILE A 380 -7.92 -34.06 15.22
C ILE A 380 -7.79 -33.71 13.72
N PRO A 381 -8.84 -33.89 12.90
CA PRO A 381 -8.86 -33.30 11.56
C PRO A 381 -8.99 -31.79 11.67
N LEU A 382 -8.16 -31.05 10.93
CA LEU A 382 -8.28 -29.60 10.74
C LEU A 382 -9.74 -29.20 10.44
N PRO A 383 -10.30 -28.19 11.13
CA PRO A 383 -11.62 -27.69 10.79
C PRO A 383 -11.59 -26.97 9.43
N LEU A 384 -12.53 -27.33 8.56
CA LEU A 384 -12.87 -26.58 7.36
C LEU A 384 -13.33 -25.15 7.72
N PRO A 385 -13.13 -24.16 6.84
CA PRO A 385 -13.41 -22.77 7.16
C PRO A 385 -14.91 -22.50 7.30
N LEU A 386 -15.35 -22.24 8.53
CA LEU A 386 -16.67 -21.69 8.84
C LEU A 386 -16.69 -20.20 8.49
N TYR A 387 -16.95 -19.92 7.23
CA TYR A 387 -17.27 -18.59 6.71
C TYR A 387 -18.75 -18.33 6.92
N THR A 388 -19.21 -18.01 8.13
CA THR A 388 -20.46 -17.25 8.33
C THR A 388 -20.64 -16.91 9.80
N GLN A 389 -20.86 -15.62 10.07
CA GLN A 389 -21.15 -14.99 11.37
C GLN A 389 -19.94 -14.30 12.04
N MET A 390 -19.50 -13.23 11.37
CA MET A 390 -18.78 -12.12 12.01
C MET A 390 -19.79 -11.21 12.74
N PRO A 391 -19.42 -10.56 13.86
CA PRO A 391 -20.17 -9.45 14.44
C PRO A 391 -20.41 -8.33 13.42
N SER A 392 -21.59 -7.72 13.42
CA SER A 392 -22.02 -6.72 12.42
C SER A 392 -21.09 -5.49 12.31
N TYR A 393 -20.32 -5.16 13.36
CA TYR A 393 -19.35 -4.07 13.31
C TYR A 393 -18.08 -4.40 12.50
N ILE A 394 -17.73 -5.68 12.33
CA ILE A 394 -16.59 -6.14 11.51
C ILE A 394 -16.98 -6.34 10.04
N GLN A 395 -18.23 -6.71 9.77
CA GLN A 395 -18.76 -6.79 8.38
C GLN A 395 -18.80 -5.42 7.68
N ASN A 396 -18.97 -4.33 8.42
CA ASN A 396 -18.92 -2.98 7.84
C ASN A 396 -17.49 -2.56 7.41
N LEU A 397 -16.45 -3.17 7.98
CA LEU A 397 -15.04 -2.87 7.66
C LEU A 397 -14.56 -3.57 6.37
N SER A 398 -15.11 -4.72 6.02
CA SER A 398 -14.79 -5.40 4.75
C SER A 398 -15.53 -4.80 3.54
N GLN A 399 -16.65 -4.11 3.75
CA GLN A 399 -17.44 -3.47 2.70
C GLN A 399 -16.98 -2.04 2.34
N SER A 400 -16.08 -1.42 3.12
CA SER A 400 -15.56 -0.07 2.88
C SER A 400 -14.25 -0.01 2.07
N LEU A 401 -13.70 -1.15 1.64
CA LEU A 401 -12.57 -1.22 0.71
C LEU A 401 -13.11 -1.38 -0.73
N PRO A 402 -12.97 -0.37 -1.62
CA PRO A 402 -13.34 -0.55 -3.01
C PRO A 402 -12.31 -1.48 -3.68
N HIS A 403 -12.77 -2.64 -4.16
CA HIS A 403 -12.01 -3.47 -5.10
C HIS A 403 -11.63 -2.62 -6.32
N GLN A 404 -10.34 -2.33 -6.50
CA GLN A 404 -9.82 -1.85 -7.77
C GLN A 404 -9.73 -3.02 -8.76
N ASN A 405 -10.84 -3.33 -9.42
CA ASN A 405 -10.83 -4.05 -10.69
C ASN A 405 -11.15 -3.04 -11.79
N ASN A 406 -10.11 -2.45 -12.40
CA ASN A 406 -10.19 -1.78 -13.69
C ASN A 406 -8.83 -1.85 -14.39
N THR A 407 -8.53 -3.00 -14.97
CA THR A 407 -7.61 -3.13 -16.10
C THR A 407 -8.43 -3.06 -17.39
N PRO A 408 -8.20 -2.09 -18.31
CA PRO A 408 -8.82 -2.14 -19.62
C PRO A 408 -8.06 -3.15 -20.49
N SER A 409 -8.73 -4.24 -20.87
CA SER A 409 -8.22 -5.14 -21.90
C SER A 409 -8.34 -4.47 -23.27
N LEU A 410 -7.19 -4.27 -23.92
CA LEU A 410 -7.12 -3.87 -25.32
C LEU A 410 -7.27 -5.14 -26.18
N ILE A 411 -8.43 -5.30 -26.82
CA ILE A 411 -8.58 -6.15 -28.01
C ILE A 411 -9.16 -5.30 -29.14
N PRO A 412 -8.55 -5.30 -30.35
CA PRO A 412 -8.95 -4.44 -31.45
C PRO A 412 -10.18 -5.01 -32.15
N THR A 413 -11.25 -4.21 -32.25
CA THR A 413 -12.42 -4.56 -33.06
C THR A 413 -12.29 -3.98 -34.46
N ARG A 414 -12.38 -4.92 -35.39
CA ARG A 414 -12.35 -4.88 -36.85
C ARG A 414 -13.36 -3.88 -37.46
N ALA A 415 -12.89 -3.21 -38.51
CA ALA A 415 -13.65 -2.29 -39.35
C ALA A 415 -14.90 -2.93 -39.99
N GLN A 416 -16.03 -2.21 -39.96
CA GLN A 416 -17.13 -2.39 -40.91
C GLN A 416 -17.82 -1.03 -41.23
N SER A 417 -17.70 -0.67 -42.51
CA SER A 417 -18.68 -0.01 -43.40
C SER A 417 -19.55 1.16 -42.92
N LEU A 418 -19.34 2.29 -43.60
CA LEU A 418 -20.29 3.35 -43.96
C LEU A 418 -21.71 2.82 -44.30
N PRO A 419 -22.73 3.67 -44.09
CA PRO A 419 -23.45 4.16 -45.27
C PRO A 419 -23.62 5.68 -45.31
N ARG A 420 -23.64 6.16 -46.56
CA ARG A 420 -24.11 7.47 -47.00
C ARG A 420 -25.61 7.64 -46.71
N GLU A 421 -26.04 8.83 -46.30
CA GLU A 421 -27.25 9.53 -46.75
C GLU A 421 -27.22 10.95 -46.14
N ALA A 422 -27.06 12.00 -46.95
CA ALA A 422 -28.11 12.70 -47.70
C ALA A 422 -28.87 13.73 -46.84
N THR A 423 -28.41 14.98 -46.99
CA THR A 423 -29.16 16.23 -47.11
C THR A 423 -30.66 16.19 -46.82
N LYS A 424 -31.12 17.00 -45.85
CA LYS A 424 -32.40 17.71 -45.92
C LYS A 424 -32.34 19.02 -45.14
N LEU A 425 -32.32 20.11 -45.89
CA LEU A 425 -32.88 21.40 -45.50
C LEU A 425 -34.37 21.24 -45.24
N GLN A 426 -34.90 21.82 -44.15
CA GLN A 426 -36.12 22.63 -44.18
C GLN A 426 -36.36 23.33 -42.82
N ASN A 427 -36.33 24.66 -42.88
CA ASN A 427 -37.19 25.64 -42.20
C ASN A 427 -37.67 25.35 -40.77
N SER A 428 -37.16 26.13 -39.81
CA SER A 428 -37.97 27.13 -39.06
C SER A 428 -37.06 28.15 -38.39
#